data_AF-F9WT88-F1
#
_entry.id   AF-F9WT88-F1
#
_cell.length_a   1.000
_cell.length_b   1.000
_cell.length_c   1.000
_cell.angle_alpha   90.00
_cell.angle_beta   90.00
_cell.angle_gamma   90.00
#
_symmetry.space_group_name_H-M   'P 1'
#
loop_
_entity.id
_entity.type
_entity.pdbx_description
1 polymer ?
#
loop_
_entity_poly.entity_id
_entity_poly.type
_entity_poly.pdbx_seq_one_letter_code
_entity_poly.pdbx_strand_id
1 'polypeptide(L)'
;MNVKVKLDQCGEHCTEKYNISKTLDNYAQNMENTDLTQWKNNTLRILRETYNEINSNKAKYHPVFHNDEKLKEVEKAVAEVVERLNVAVQNFESLLISVNDVKGKLEAASRKVNEANDTMLASANGKIFCEIVGGFLKTGEKLRAVEESVTNEKQDASGVVTDSEQVRAEVTAVDKVVKDVLAQFQQGHLTLARKFSIANNLDGVASSATKSSADANASVRSATEASTIVNKIQQDVITQSELLERVRTEMTKMGDATGSNGGKVTFGACNDSVQRILKNKSSDAIRRIAEFNTTLLRELNNTLQEISSTTGMIGSNLSGVNKQVQEVKSSAREASLRAKQATDNVKEAIVKVLSGVATKLCAALSELRVLHDKSEAFSAHAAHAQKNISEWLLRVDAAAKESDALVYLATSVEDAFATAGKQLAVLKRVLHRADEQRGKVVGELAASAVVAERSRNGAAQVNKTLRDVLANITSRVSATFSKDVCNGSLMSESLKLLSDMTDHTAVMSSLKVVVQLNRLADSMEGQVLKGRRLMRVAGASSAQVDAALEEAIGMARERSGKPQCPALYRQLLGALGLHW
;
A
#
# COMPACT_ATOMS: atom_id res chain seq x y z
N MET A 1 -17.18 121.09 34.23
CA MET A 1 -18.65 120.88 34.25
C MET A 1 -19.09 120.63 32.81
N ASN A 2 -19.54 119.42 32.48
CA ASN A 2 -19.82 118.99 31.09
C ASN A 2 -21.03 119.77 30.52
N VAL A 3 -20.91 120.32 29.31
CA VAL A 3 -21.98 121.08 28.64
C VAL A 3 -23.27 120.26 28.55
N LYS A 4 -23.14 118.93 28.37
CA LYS A 4 -24.26 117.99 28.39
C LYS A 4 -25.02 118.01 29.72
N VAL A 5 -24.31 117.94 30.85
CA VAL A 5 -24.92 117.93 32.20
C VAL A 5 -25.65 119.25 32.50
N LYS A 6 -25.18 120.39 31.98
CA LYS A 6 -25.86 121.69 32.10
C LYS A 6 -27.10 121.80 31.21
N LEU A 7 -27.05 121.25 30.00
CA LEU A 7 -28.20 121.21 29.09
C LEU A 7 -29.30 120.26 29.59
N ASP A 8 -28.91 119.10 30.14
CA ASP A 8 -29.84 118.13 30.71
C ASP A 8 -30.59 118.72 31.93
N GLN A 9 -29.90 119.47 32.80
CA GLN A 9 -30.51 120.18 33.93
C GLN A 9 -31.47 121.31 33.52
N CYS A 10 -31.24 121.99 32.39
CA CYS A 10 -32.17 122.99 31.87
C CYS A 10 -33.34 122.38 31.07
N GLY A 11 -33.18 121.15 30.58
CA GLY A 11 -34.17 120.45 29.76
C GLY A 11 -35.37 119.90 30.54
N GLU A 12 -35.20 119.53 31.82
CA GLU A 12 -36.28 118.97 32.65
C GLU A 12 -37.45 119.94 32.91
N HIS A 13 -37.22 121.26 32.78
CA HIS A 13 -38.24 122.30 32.96
C HIS A 13 -38.75 122.93 31.66
N CYS A 14 -38.33 122.44 30.49
CA CYS A 14 -38.91 122.82 29.21
C CYS A 14 -40.04 121.84 28.85
N THR A 15 -41.24 122.35 28.53
CA THR A 15 -42.34 121.53 28.02
C THR A 15 -41.91 120.76 26.77
N GLU A 16 -42.35 119.51 26.59
CA GLU A 16 -41.87 118.58 25.53
C GLU A 16 -41.75 119.21 24.14
N LYS A 17 -42.66 120.14 23.82
CA LYS A 17 -42.69 120.87 22.55
C LYS A 17 -41.42 121.68 22.25
N TYR A 18 -40.68 122.10 23.28
CA TYR A 18 -39.48 122.94 23.15
C TYR A 18 -38.17 122.23 23.54
N ASN A 19 -38.22 120.94 23.91
CA ASN A 19 -37.02 120.16 24.27
C ASN A 19 -36.47 119.37 23.07
N ILE A 20 -35.87 120.11 22.15
CA ILE A 20 -35.29 119.58 20.90
C ILE A 20 -34.12 118.62 21.17
N SER A 21 -33.34 118.84 22.25
CA SER A 21 -32.24 117.95 22.62
C SER A 21 -32.73 116.54 22.93
N LYS A 22 -33.82 116.40 23.70
CA LYS A 22 -34.44 115.10 24.00
C LYS A 22 -35.05 114.46 22.74
N THR A 23 -35.59 115.27 21.83
CA THR A 23 -36.12 114.79 20.55
C THR A 23 -34.99 114.25 19.65
N LEU A 24 -33.88 114.97 19.52
CA LEU A 24 -32.70 114.52 18.77
C LEU A 24 -32.05 113.29 19.42
N ASP A 25 -31.96 113.23 20.75
CA ASP A 25 -31.44 112.05 21.46
C ASP A 25 -32.33 110.82 21.25
N ASN A 26 -33.66 110.96 21.30
CA ASN A 26 -34.59 109.85 21.00
C ASN A 26 -34.47 109.37 19.54
N TYR A 27 -34.25 110.28 18.58
CA TYR A 27 -33.98 109.89 17.20
C TYR A 27 -32.63 109.21 17.06
N ALA A 28 -31.58 109.70 17.73
CA ALA A 28 -30.25 109.09 17.73
C ALA A 28 -30.26 107.68 18.34
N GLN A 29 -31.01 107.45 19.42
CA GLN A 29 -31.17 106.13 20.05
C GLN A 29 -31.93 105.13 19.17
N ASN A 30 -32.76 105.59 18.23
CA ASN A 30 -33.52 104.74 17.30
C ASN A 30 -32.83 104.57 15.93
N MET A 31 -31.56 104.99 15.80
CA MET A 31 -30.81 104.89 14.55
C MET A 31 -30.63 103.44 14.08
N GLU A 32 -30.52 102.49 15.00
CA GLU A 32 -30.39 101.05 14.69
C GLU A 32 -31.70 100.44 14.14
N ASN A 33 -32.84 101.07 14.38
CA ASN A 33 -34.18 100.58 14.01
C ASN A 33 -34.81 101.34 12.84
N THR A 34 -34.08 102.27 12.22
CA THR A 34 -34.58 103.15 11.16
C THR A 34 -33.59 103.16 9.99
N ASP A 35 -34.09 103.22 8.75
CA ASP A 35 -33.23 103.39 7.57
C ASP A 35 -32.33 104.63 7.70
N LEU A 36 -31.04 104.51 7.38
CA LEU A 36 -30.05 105.59 7.53
C LEU A 36 -30.40 106.86 6.74
N THR A 37 -31.04 106.71 5.57
CA THR A 37 -31.50 107.85 4.75
C THR A 37 -32.70 108.52 5.41
N GLN A 38 -33.64 107.73 5.91
CA GLN A 38 -34.79 108.22 6.67
C GLN A 38 -34.37 108.92 7.97
N TRP A 39 -33.39 108.36 8.68
CA TRP A 39 -32.80 108.95 9.87
C TRP A 39 -32.11 110.29 9.55
N LYS A 40 -31.25 110.35 8.51
CA LYS A 40 -30.61 111.59 8.03
C LYS A 40 -31.64 112.68 7.73
N ASN A 41 -32.66 112.36 6.93
CA ASN A 41 -33.67 113.33 6.50
C ASN A 41 -34.49 113.85 7.68
N ASN A 42 -34.84 112.99 8.65
CA ASN A 42 -35.56 113.41 9.85
C ASN A 42 -34.69 114.26 10.78
N THR A 43 -33.44 113.89 11.01
CA THR A 43 -32.50 114.67 11.84
C THR A 43 -32.24 116.05 11.25
N LEU A 44 -31.98 116.13 9.93
CA LEU A 44 -31.82 117.41 9.22
C LEU A 44 -33.10 118.26 9.29
N ARG A 45 -34.27 117.64 9.13
CA ARG A 45 -35.57 118.33 9.25
C ARG A 45 -35.77 118.92 10.66
N ILE A 46 -35.51 118.15 11.71
CA ILE A 46 -35.64 118.61 13.10
C ILE A 46 -34.68 119.76 13.39
N LEU A 47 -33.43 119.67 12.94
CA LEU A 47 -32.42 120.73 13.09
C LEU A 47 -32.86 122.03 12.37
N ARG A 48 -33.44 121.89 11.17
CA ARG A 48 -33.91 123.03 10.37
C ARG A 48 -35.18 123.67 10.91
N GLU A 49 -36.17 122.86 11.30
CA GLU A 49 -37.40 123.33 11.97
C GLU A 49 -37.04 124.10 13.25
N THR A 50 -36.13 123.53 14.06
CA THR A 50 -35.61 124.16 15.28
C THR A 50 -34.94 125.50 15.00
N TYR A 51 -34.06 125.55 14.01
CA TYR A 51 -33.36 126.79 13.67
C TYR A 51 -34.34 127.87 13.17
N ASN A 52 -35.32 127.49 12.34
CA ASN A 52 -36.35 128.41 11.86
C ASN A 52 -37.20 128.97 13.01
N GLU A 53 -37.56 128.14 13.99
CA GLU A 53 -38.26 128.58 15.20
C GLU A 53 -37.42 129.59 16.01
N ILE A 54 -36.13 129.33 16.21
CA ILE A 54 -35.21 130.24 16.93
C ILE A 54 -35.05 131.57 16.17
N ASN A 55 -34.84 131.52 14.86
CA ASN A 55 -34.59 132.69 14.02
C ASN A 55 -35.84 133.58 13.84
N SER A 56 -37.03 132.98 13.88
CA SER A 56 -38.30 133.70 13.80
C SER A 56 -38.60 134.56 15.05
N ASN A 57 -37.92 134.32 16.17
CA ASN A 57 -38.19 134.94 17.46
C ASN A 57 -37.05 135.91 17.88
N LYS A 58 -36.83 136.94 17.05
CA LYS A 58 -35.69 137.89 17.10
C LYS A 58 -35.48 138.62 18.43
N ALA A 59 -36.53 138.75 19.26
CA ALA A 59 -36.48 139.52 20.50
C ALA A 59 -35.96 138.73 21.71
N LYS A 60 -35.91 137.38 21.64
CA LYS A 60 -35.68 136.51 22.82
C LYS A 60 -34.33 135.80 22.83
N TYR A 61 -33.65 135.70 21.69
CA TYR A 61 -32.44 134.89 21.53
C TYR A 61 -31.23 135.72 21.07
N HIS A 62 -30.04 135.29 21.47
CA HIS A 62 -28.79 136.03 21.24
C HIS A 62 -28.46 136.16 19.74
N PRO A 63 -27.92 137.30 19.26
CA PRO A 63 -27.64 137.55 17.83
C PRO A 63 -26.83 136.46 17.12
N VAL A 64 -25.96 135.76 17.85
CA VAL A 64 -25.12 134.64 17.37
C VAL A 64 -25.92 133.49 16.74
N PHE A 65 -27.19 133.30 17.11
CA PHE A 65 -28.05 132.24 16.54
C PHE A 65 -28.77 132.63 15.25
N HIS A 66 -28.61 133.87 14.78
CA HIS A 66 -29.20 134.36 13.53
C HIS A 66 -28.26 134.22 12.32
N ASN A 67 -27.06 133.67 12.52
CA ASN A 67 -26.14 133.29 11.44
C ASN A 67 -26.45 131.84 11.02
N ASP A 68 -26.78 131.63 9.74
CA ASP A 68 -27.16 130.33 9.16
C ASP A 68 -25.95 129.42 8.90
N GLU A 69 -24.74 129.98 8.97
CA GLU A 69 -23.47 129.32 8.70
C GLU A 69 -23.22 128.15 9.65
N LYS A 70 -23.48 128.32 10.96
CA LYS A 70 -23.32 127.25 11.95
C LYS A 70 -24.34 126.13 11.79
N LEU A 71 -25.58 126.42 11.39
CA LEU A 71 -26.55 125.37 11.07
C LEU A 71 -26.09 124.58 9.85
N LYS A 72 -25.65 125.28 8.80
CA LYS A 72 -25.13 124.65 7.57
C LYS A 72 -23.95 123.73 7.85
N GLU A 73 -23.05 124.11 8.76
CA GLU A 73 -21.94 123.25 9.21
C GLU A 73 -22.44 121.97 9.89
N VAL A 74 -23.44 122.07 10.77
CA VAL A 74 -24.02 120.90 11.47
C VAL A 74 -24.81 120.02 10.50
N GLU A 75 -25.64 120.61 9.64
CA GLU A 75 -26.37 119.86 8.59
C GLU A 75 -25.39 119.13 7.66
N LYS A 76 -24.29 119.79 7.28
CA LYS A 76 -23.23 119.19 6.46
C LYS A 76 -22.49 118.07 7.20
N ALA A 77 -22.14 118.25 8.46
CA ALA A 77 -21.47 117.21 9.26
C ALA A 77 -22.35 115.96 9.44
N VAL A 78 -23.64 116.14 9.71
CA VAL A 78 -24.61 115.03 9.80
C VAL A 78 -24.72 114.32 8.45
N ALA A 79 -24.84 115.06 7.36
CA ALA A 79 -24.89 114.47 6.02
C ALA A 79 -23.61 113.68 5.69
N GLU A 80 -22.42 114.27 5.91
CA GLU A 80 -21.13 113.63 5.62
C GLU A 80 -20.88 112.36 6.46
N VAL A 81 -21.24 112.37 7.75
CA VAL A 81 -21.10 111.20 8.62
C VAL A 81 -22.03 110.06 8.19
N VAL A 82 -23.28 110.36 7.86
CA VAL A 82 -24.22 109.34 7.37
C VAL A 82 -23.78 108.80 6.01
N GLU A 83 -23.29 109.64 5.09
CA GLU A 83 -22.74 109.15 3.82
C GLU A 83 -21.52 108.25 4.04
N ARG A 84 -20.60 108.62 4.94
CA ARG A 84 -19.46 107.76 5.30
C ARG A 84 -19.88 106.44 5.93
N LEU A 85 -20.90 106.46 6.80
CA LEU A 85 -21.44 105.27 7.43
C LEU A 85 -22.15 104.36 6.42
N ASN A 86 -22.92 104.95 5.50
CA ASN A 86 -23.59 104.22 4.42
C ASN A 86 -22.56 103.52 3.50
N VAL A 87 -21.49 104.23 3.12
CA VAL A 87 -20.37 103.66 2.35
C VAL A 87 -19.68 102.53 3.13
N ALA A 88 -19.48 102.69 4.44
CA ALA A 88 -18.89 101.64 5.28
C ALA A 88 -19.78 100.40 5.38
N VAL A 89 -21.10 100.57 5.57
CA VAL A 89 -22.09 99.47 5.58
C VAL A 89 -22.10 98.73 4.25
N GLN A 90 -22.18 99.44 3.13
CA GLN A 90 -22.14 98.85 1.78
C GLN A 90 -20.82 98.09 1.53
N ASN A 91 -19.69 98.62 1.98
CA ASN A 91 -18.39 97.94 1.88
C ASN A 91 -18.35 96.66 2.74
N PHE A 92 -18.93 96.69 3.95
CA PHE A 92 -19.04 95.49 4.80
C PHE A 92 -19.96 94.43 4.21
N GLU A 93 -21.12 94.80 3.65
CA GLU A 93 -22.02 93.88 2.95
C GLU A 93 -21.32 93.23 1.74
N SER A 94 -20.61 94.02 0.94
CA SER A 94 -19.81 93.54 -0.20
C SER A 94 -18.70 92.56 0.20
N LEU A 95 -18.00 92.86 1.31
CA LEU A 95 -17.01 91.96 1.90
C LEU A 95 -17.65 90.65 2.38
N LEU A 96 -18.83 90.70 3.00
CA LEU A 96 -19.52 89.53 3.52
C LEU A 96 -20.01 88.61 2.39
N ILE A 97 -20.50 89.19 1.28
CA ILE A 97 -20.79 88.45 0.03
C ILE A 97 -19.53 87.78 -0.51
N SER A 98 -18.41 88.51 -0.56
CA SER A 98 -17.13 87.99 -1.05
C SER A 98 -16.59 86.84 -0.20
N VAL A 99 -16.70 86.94 1.14
CA VAL A 99 -16.31 85.86 2.07
C VAL A 99 -17.17 84.61 1.88
N ASN A 100 -18.49 84.78 1.70
CA ASN A 100 -19.40 83.65 1.45
C ASN A 100 -19.12 82.97 0.10
N ASP A 101 -18.81 83.74 -0.95
CA ASP A 101 -18.40 83.20 -2.25
C ASP A 101 -17.08 82.42 -2.15
N VAL A 102 -16.07 82.96 -1.45
CA VAL A 102 -14.80 82.28 -1.20
C VAL A 102 -15.01 81.00 -0.40
N LYS A 103 -15.86 81.00 0.63
CA LYS A 103 -16.22 79.79 1.39
C LYS A 103 -16.86 78.74 0.49
N GLY A 104 -17.82 79.11 -0.35
CA GLY A 104 -18.45 78.20 -1.31
C GLY A 104 -17.46 77.62 -2.32
N LYS A 105 -16.52 78.43 -2.82
CA LYS A 105 -15.43 77.99 -3.71
C LYS A 105 -14.47 77.03 -3.01
N LEU A 106 -14.10 77.30 -1.75
CA LEU A 106 -13.23 76.43 -0.96
C LEU A 106 -13.91 75.08 -0.68
N GLU A 107 -15.19 75.06 -0.30
CA GLU A 107 -15.97 73.83 -0.10
C GLU A 107 -16.12 73.03 -1.41
N ALA A 108 -16.31 73.71 -2.55
CA ALA A 108 -16.34 73.06 -3.86
C ALA A 108 -14.97 72.49 -4.25
N ALA A 109 -13.86 73.21 -3.98
CA ALA A 109 -12.51 72.73 -4.22
C ALA A 109 -12.18 71.53 -3.32
N SER A 110 -12.53 71.59 -2.04
CA SER A 110 -12.36 70.48 -1.09
C SER A 110 -13.12 69.22 -1.54
N ARG A 111 -14.37 69.36 -1.98
CA ARG A 111 -15.13 68.24 -2.59
C ARG A 111 -14.43 67.65 -3.81
N LYS A 112 -13.93 68.48 -4.72
CA LYS A 112 -13.19 68.00 -5.91
C LYS A 112 -11.89 67.28 -5.53
N VAL A 113 -11.18 67.74 -4.50
CA VAL A 113 -9.96 67.08 -3.99
C VAL A 113 -10.31 65.72 -3.40
N ASN A 114 -11.38 65.62 -2.61
CA ASN A 114 -11.84 64.35 -2.06
C ASN A 114 -12.29 63.37 -3.15
N GLU A 115 -13.08 63.83 -4.14
CA GLU A 115 -13.47 63.01 -5.29
C GLU A 115 -12.26 62.50 -6.10
N ALA A 116 -11.24 63.35 -6.29
CA ALA A 116 -10.00 62.96 -6.96
C ALA A 116 -9.21 61.93 -6.15
N ASN A 117 -9.13 62.12 -4.82
CA ASN A 117 -8.48 61.17 -3.91
C ASN A 117 -9.20 59.81 -3.91
N ASP A 118 -10.53 59.80 -3.81
CA ASP A 118 -11.34 58.58 -3.87
C ASP A 118 -11.17 57.88 -5.23
N THR A 119 -11.14 58.62 -6.33
CA THR A 119 -10.90 58.05 -7.66
C THR A 119 -9.52 57.37 -7.75
N MET A 120 -8.49 58.00 -7.19
CA MET A 120 -7.13 57.44 -7.19
C MET A 120 -7.05 56.18 -6.32
N LEU A 121 -7.61 56.21 -5.11
CA LEU A 121 -7.67 55.06 -4.19
C LEU A 121 -8.49 53.93 -4.79
N ALA A 122 -9.65 54.22 -5.39
CA ALA A 122 -10.49 53.23 -6.04
C ALA A 122 -9.76 52.54 -7.20
N SER A 123 -8.97 53.28 -7.98
CA SER A 123 -8.15 52.70 -9.04
C SER A 123 -7.08 51.76 -8.48
N ALA A 124 -6.39 52.15 -7.41
CA ALA A 124 -5.33 51.35 -6.80
C ALA A 124 -5.89 50.09 -6.12
N ASN A 125 -6.89 50.26 -5.26
CA ASN A 125 -7.54 49.18 -4.51
C ASN A 125 -8.29 48.23 -5.44
N GLY A 126 -8.99 48.77 -6.45
CA GLY A 126 -9.70 47.98 -7.45
C GLY A 126 -8.76 47.09 -8.26
N LYS A 127 -7.57 47.59 -8.63
CA LYS A 127 -6.55 46.78 -9.31
C LYS A 127 -6.10 45.60 -8.44
N ILE A 128 -5.72 45.87 -7.18
CA ILE A 128 -5.27 44.83 -6.24
C ILE A 128 -6.38 43.78 -6.01
N PHE A 129 -7.63 44.23 -5.81
CA PHE A 129 -8.77 43.33 -5.68
C PHE A 129 -8.93 42.43 -6.90
N CYS A 130 -8.82 42.97 -8.12
CA CYS A 130 -8.92 42.14 -9.32
C CYS A 130 -7.75 41.17 -9.46
N GLU A 131 -6.53 41.54 -9.08
CA GLU A 131 -5.38 40.61 -9.01
C GLU A 131 -5.67 39.44 -8.07
N ILE A 132 -6.26 39.70 -6.90
CA ILE A 132 -6.71 38.66 -5.95
C ILE A 132 -7.80 37.77 -6.58
N VAL A 133 -8.75 38.34 -7.32
CA VAL A 133 -9.76 37.56 -8.08
C VAL A 133 -9.11 36.61 -9.08
N GLY A 134 -8.13 37.09 -9.85
CA GLY A 134 -7.36 36.25 -10.76
C GLY A 134 -6.58 35.15 -10.05
N GLY A 135 -5.92 35.51 -8.94
CA GLY A 135 -5.18 34.57 -8.09
C GLY A 135 -6.08 33.47 -7.50
N PHE A 136 -7.25 33.84 -6.99
CA PHE A 136 -8.24 32.93 -6.43
C PHE A 136 -8.67 31.85 -7.42
N LEU A 137 -9.03 32.23 -8.65
CA LEU A 137 -9.44 31.28 -9.68
C LEU A 137 -8.31 30.31 -10.03
N LYS A 138 -7.09 30.82 -10.23
CA LYS A 138 -5.92 30.01 -10.59
C LYS A 138 -5.53 29.05 -9.45
N THR A 139 -5.54 29.53 -8.22
CA THR A 139 -5.25 28.71 -7.04
C THR A 139 -6.33 27.65 -6.82
N GLY A 140 -7.61 28.01 -6.98
CA GLY A 140 -8.72 27.06 -6.89
C GLY A 140 -8.68 25.96 -7.95
N GLU A 141 -8.35 26.30 -9.20
CA GLU A 141 -8.18 25.30 -10.26
C GLU A 141 -7.04 24.31 -9.94
N LYS A 142 -5.89 24.81 -9.48
CA LYS A 142 -4.76 23.97 -9.07
C LYS A 142 -5.11 23.06 -7.90
N LEU A 143 -5.75 23.61 -6.86
CA LEU A 143 -6.11 22.85 -5.66
C LEU A 143 -7.09 21.73 -6.01
N ARG A 144 -8.11 22.02 -6.83
CA ARG A 144 -9.07 21.01 -7.29
C ARG A 144 -8.41 19.88 -8.09
N ALA A 145 -7.48 20.21 -8.99
CA ALA A 145 -6.75 19.20 -9.75
C ALA A 145 -5.91 18.27 -8.84
N VAL A 146 -5.32 18.85 -7.78
CA VAL A 146 -4.60 18.08 -6.76
C VAL A 146 -5.56 17.24 -5.92
N GLU A 147 -6.72 17.77 -5.52
CA GLU A 147 -7.76 17.05 -4.77
C GLU A 147 -8.26 15.80 -5.52
N GLU A 148 -8.53 15.93 -6.82
CA GLU A 148 -8.88 14.80 -7.69
C GLU A 148 -7.75 13.76 -7.72
N SER A 149 -6.50 14.21 -7.85
CA SER A 149 -5.33 13.32 -7.87
C SER A 149 -5.12 12.59 -6.54
N VAL A 150 -5.32 13.27 -5.41
CA VAL A 150 -5.20 12.70 -4.07
C VAL A 150 -6.24 11.61 -3.82
N THR A 151 -7.46 11.81 -4.33
CA THR A 151 -8.54 10.83 -4.20
C THR A 151 -8.18 9.51 -4.91
N ASN A 152 -7.65 9.60 -6.14
CA ASN A 152 -7.18 8.43 -6.89
C ASN A 152 -6.01 7.74 -6.18
N GLU A 153 -5.00 8.51 -5.76
CA GLU A 153 -3.82 7.97 -5.09
C GLU A 153 -4.15 7.29 -3.75
N LYS A 154 -5.17 7.81 -3.04
CA LYS A 154 -5.66 7.18 -1.81
C LYS A 154 -6.23 5.79 -2.07
N GLN A 155 -7.04 5.67 -3.13
CA GLN A 155 -7.62 4.39 -3.51
C GLN A 155 -6.52 3.42 -3.95
N ASP A 156 -5.55 3.87 -4.72
CA ASP A 156 -4.41 3.07 -5.16
C ASP A 156 -3.53 2.61 -3.98
N ALA A 157 -3.18 3.51 -3.07
CA ALA A 157 -2.40 3.18 -1.87
C ALA A 157 -3.14 2.19 -0.97
N SER A 158 -4.46 2.34 -0.80
CA SER A 158 -5.28 1.39 -0.05
C SER A 158 -5.35 0.02 -0.74
N GLY A 159 -5.52 -0.01 -2.06
CA GLY A 159 -5.55 -1.26 -2.83
C GLY A 159 -4.23 -2.01 -2.71
N VAL A 160 -3.10 -1.31 -2.79
CA VAL A 160 -1.76 -1.91 -2.64
C VAL A 160 -1.51 -2.48 -1.25
N VAL A 161 -2.10 -1.92 -0.19
CA VAL A 161 -2.06 -2.52 1.16
C VAL A 161 -2.74 -3.89 1.11
N THR A 162 -3.97 -3.96 0.61
CA THR A 162 -4.73 -5.22 0.51
C THR A 162 -4.01 -6.27 -0.34
N ASP A 163 -3.50 -5.88 -1.52
CA ASP A 163 -2.75 -6.77 -2.41
C ASP A 163 -1.47 -7.30 -1.72
N SER A 164 -0.74 -6.41 -1.03
CA SER A 164 0.48 -6.79 -0.31
C SER A 164 0.17 -7.74 0.86
N GLU A 165 -0.95 -7.55 1.56
CA GLU A 165 -1.36 -8.46 2.64
C GLU A 165 -1.75 -9.84 2.14
N GLN A 166 -2.43 -9.92 0.99
CA GLN A 166 -2.72 -11.18 0.33
C GLN A 166 -1.42 -11.89 -0.06
N VAL A 167 -0.50 -11.19 -0.73
CA VAL A 167 0.81 -11.75 -1.10
C VAL A 167 1.58 -12.22 0.15
N ARG A 168 1.59 -11.44 1.24
CA ARG A 168 2.21 -11.85 2.51
C ARG A 168 1.63 -13.16 3.02
N ALA A 169 0.31 -13.33 3.00
CA ALA A 169 -0.35 -14.55 3.47
C ALA A 169 0.05 -15.76 2.61
N GLU A 170 0.00 -15.61 1.28
CA GLU A 170 0.38 -16.65 0.32
C GLU A 170 1.85 -17.06 0.47
N VAL A 171 2.76 -16.08 0.49
CA VAL A 171 4.21 -16.31 0.61
C VAL A 171 4.57 -16.94 1.96
N THR A 172 3.89 -16.55 3.04
CA THR A 172 4.10 -17.15 4.37
C THR A 172 3.65 -18.60 4.40
N ALA A 173 2.53 -18.93 3.76
CA ALA A 173 2.10 -20.32 3.61
C ALA A 173 3.14 -21.13 2.83
N VAL A 174 3.69 -20.58 1.76
CA VAL A 174 4.76 -21.21 0.97
C VAL A 174 6.03 -21.42 1.79
N ASP A 175 6.52 -20.40 2.50
CA ASP A 175 7.72 -20.52 3.35
C ASP A 175 7.57 -21.64 4.37
N LYS A 176 6.38 -21.77 4.97
CA LYS A 176 6.05 -22.88 5.87
C LYS A 176 6.08 -24.24 5.16
N VAL A 177 5.42 -24.37 3.99
CA VAL A 177 5.47 -25.61 3.20
C VAL A 177 6.92 -26.01 2.94
N VAL A 178 7.73 -25.09 2.41
CA VAL A 178 9.12 -25.36 2.02
C VAL A 178 9.96 -25.80 3.22
N LYS A 179 9.83 -25.14 4.37
CA LYS A 179 10.53 -25.52 5.61
C LYS A 179 10.08 -26.88 6.13
N ASP A 180 8.79 -27.16 6.15
CA ASP A 180 8.26 -28.44 6.59
C ASP A 180 8.74 -29.59 5.68
N VAL A 181 8.80 -29.35 4.37
CA VAL A 181 9.35 -30.30 3.39
C VAL A 181 10.83 -30.56 3.68
N LEU A 182 11.64 -29.50 3.81
CA LEU A 182 13.06 -29.62 4.12
C LEU A 182 13.31 -30.40 5.42
N ALA A 183 12.56 -30.09 6.47
CA ALA A 183 12.65 -30.77 7.75
C ALA A 183 12.34 -32.29 7.62
N GLN A 184 11.35 -32.67 6.82
CA GLN A 184 11.05 -34.09 6.54
C GLN A 184 12.20 -34.78 5.80
N PHE A 185 12.80 -34.11 4.81
CA PHE A 185 13.97 -34.63 4.09
C PHE A 185 15.19 -34.82 4.99
N GLN A 186 15.33 -34.00 6.05
CA GLN A 186 16.45 -34.06 6.99
C GLN A 186 16.21 -35.02 8.18
N GLN A 187 14.96 -35.14 8.69
CA GLN A 187 14.63 -35.96 9.86
C GLN A 187 14.58 -37.47 9.59
N GLY A 188 14.36 -37.88 8.35
CA GLY A 188 14.51 -39.28 7.98
C GLY A 188 15.99 -39.63 7.94
N HIS A 189 16.46 -40.65 8.67
CA HIS A 189 17.74 -41.33 8.43
C HIS A 189 17.82 -42.02 7.04
N LEU A 190 17.09 -41.49 6.07
CA LEU A 190 16.93 -41.92 4.70
C LEU A 190 18.09 -41.35 3.89
N THR A 191 19.08 -42.19 3.65
CA THR A 191 20.28 -41.83 2.87
C THR A 191 19.93 -41.27 1.50
N LEU A 192 18.86 -41.75 0.86
CA LEU A 192 18.37 -41.24 -0.41
C LEU A 192 17.81 -39.82 -0.28
N ALA A 193 16.88 -39.61 0.66
CA ALA A 193 16.24 -38.31 0.92
C ALA A 193 17.28 -37.22 1.24
N ARG A 194 18.28 -37.54 2.07
CA ARG A 194 19.37 -36.63 2.42
C ARG A 194 20.28 -36.32 1.23
N LYS A 195 20.66 -37.33 0.43
CA LYS A 195 21.45 -37.12 -0.80
C LYS A 195 20.72 -36.22 -1.79
N PHE A 196 19.41 -36.41 -1.95
CA PHE A 196 18.59 -35.59 -2.85
C PHE A 196 18.40 -34.16 -2.35
N SER A 197 18.24 -33.96 -1.03
CA SER A 197 18.18 -32.62 -0.44
C SER A 197 19.42 -31.80 -0.77
N ILE A 198 20.60 -32.43 -0.65
CA ILE A 198 21.89 -31.81 -0.98
C ILE A 198 22.01 -31.57 -2.49
N ALA A 199 21.69 -32.57 -3.31
CA ALA A 199 21.82 -32.49 -4.77
C ALA A 199 20.92 -31.41 -5.41
N ASN A 200 19.77 -31.10 -4.80
CA ASN A 200 18.84 -30.08 -5.30
C ASN A 200 18.90 -28.75 -4.52
N ASN A 201 19.90 -28.56 -3.65
CA ASN A 201 20.11 -27.33 -2.88
C ASN A 201 18.83 -26.85 -2.13
N LEU A 202 18.13 -27.77 -1.45
CA LEU A 202 16.88 -27.43 -0.76
C LEU A 202 17.05 -26.42 0.39
N ASP A 203 18.25 -26.35 1.00
CA ASP A 203 18.56 -25.31 1.99
C ASP A 203 18.56 -23.91 1.36
N GLY A 204 19.06 -23.79 0.12
CA GLY A 204 18.99 -22.56 -0.67
C GLY A 204 17.55 -22.20 -1.06
N VAL A 205 16.72 -23.19 -1.39
CA VAL A 205 15.29 -23.01 -1.68
C VAL A 205 14.54 -22.49 -0.44
N ALA A 206 14.78 -23.08 0.73
CA ALA A 206 14.20 -22.63 1.99
C ALA A 206 14.66 -21.20 2.35
N SER A 207 15.94 -20.90 2.18
CA SER A 207 16.48 -19.55 2.38
C SER A 207 15.82 -18.52 1.45
N SER A 208 15.59 -18.90 0.19
CA SER A 208 14.89 -18.07 -0.80
C SER A 208 13.43 -17.82 -0.40
N ALA A 209 12.71 -18.85 0.07
CA ALA A 209 11.34 -18.71 0.55
C ALA A 209 11.24 -17.80 1.79
N THR A 210 12.19 -17.93 2.73
CA THR A 210 12.26 -17.05 3.90
C THR A 210 12.55 -15.61 3.52
N LYS A 211 13.49 -15.38 2.59
CA LYS A 211 13.75 -14.05 2.05
C LYS A 211 12.51 -13.48 1.38
N SER A 212 11.79 -14.29 0.61
CA SER A 212 10.54 -13.89 -0.02
C SER A 212 9.48 -13.47 1.00
N SER A 213 9.35 -14.19 2.12
CA SER A 213 8.42 -13.82 3.21
C SER A 213 8.83 -12.51 3.88
N ALA A 214 10.14 -12.29 4.09
CA ALA A 214 10.66 -11.02 4.60
C ALA A 214 10.38 -9.86 3.63
N ASP A 215 10.60 -10.06 2.33
CA ASP A 215 10.33 -9.06 1.28
C ASP A 215 8.82 -8.73 1.23
N ALA A 216 7.93 -9.72 1.34
CA ALA A 216 6.48 -9.51 1.39
C ALA A 216 6.04 -8.74 2.65
N ASN A 217 6.64 -9.02 3.82
CA ASN A 217 6.40 -8.26 5.05
C ASN A 217 6.86 -6.79 4.91
N ALA A 218 8.03 -6.57 4.31
CA ALA A 218 8.54 -5.23 4.04
C ALA A 218 7.62 -4.47 3.05
N SER A 219 7.06 -5.17 2.07
CA SER A 219 6.07 -4.63 1.14
C SER A 219 4.82 -4.13 1.85
N VAL A 220 4.24 -4.93 2.76
CA VAL A 220 3.08 -4.49 3.57
C VAL A 220 3.40 -3.25 4.39
N ARG A 221 4.55 -3.22 5.07
CA ARG A 221 4.95 -2.04 5.87
C ARG A 221 5.05 -0.78 5.01
N SER A 222 5.68 -0.90 3.85
CA SER A 222 5.87 0.20 2.90
C SER A 222 4.54 0.66 2.28
N ALA A 223 3.63 -0.27 2.01
CA ALA A 223 2.26 0.03 1.56
C ALA A 223 1.49 0.85 2.62
N THR A 224 1.58 0.42 3.89
CA THR A 224 0.92 1.10 5.01
C THR A 224 1.49 2.49 5.26
N GLU A 225 2.81 2.67 5.13
CA GLU A 225 3.46 3.99 5.17
C GLU A 225 2.94 4.89 4.05
N ALA A 226 2.90 4.42 2.80
CA ALA A 226 2.36 5.17 1.67
C ALA A 226 0.90 5.60 1.91
N SER A 227 0.04 4.67 2.35
CA SER A 227 -1.36 4.95 2.70
C SER A 227 -1.49 5.99 3.82
N THR A 228 -0.64 5.92 4.84
CA THR A 228 -0.61 6.90 5.93
C THR A 228 -0.23 8.30 5.42
N ILE A 229 0.78 8.39 4.54
CA ILE A 229 1.20 9.66 3.95
C ILE A 229 0.09 10.26 3.10
N VAL A 230 -0.60 9.47 2.26
CA VAL A 230 -1.73 9.97 1.46
C VAL A 230 -2.88 10.47 2.32
N ASN A 231 -3.20 9.77 3.41
CA ASN A 231 -4.22 10.25 4.34
C ASN A 231 -3.85 11.59 4.98
N LYS A 232 -2.57 11.82 5.28
CA LYS A 232 -2.09 13.14 5.74
C LYS A 232 -2.21 14.20 4.65
N ILE A 233 -1.80 13.87 3.43
CA ILE A 233 -1.94 14.76 2.26
C ILE A 233 -3.41 15.16 2.06
N GLN A 234 -4.35 14.23 2.22
CA GLN A 234 -5.77 14.54 2.12
C GLN A 234 -6.22 15.58 3.17
N GLN A 235 -5.72 15.49 4.40
CA GLN A 235 -6.00 16.50 5.43
C GLN A 235 -5.41 17.87 5.07
N ASP A 236 -4.21 17.89 4.48
CA ASP A 236 -3.60 19.13 4.00
C ASP A 236 -4.46 19.77 2.90
N VAL A 237 -4.96 18.99 1.94
CA VAL A 237 -5.90 19.46 0.90
C VAL A 237 -7.17 20.04 1.51
N ILE A 238 -7.81 19.35 2.46
CA ILE A 238 -9.02 19.84 3.14
C ILE A 238 -8.75 21.18 3.81
N THR A 239 -7.63 21.30 4.53
CA THR A 239 -7.22 22.54 5.21
C THR A 239 -7.04 23.68 4.20
N GLN A 240 -6.41 23.41 3.05
CA GLN A 240 -6.24 24.42 1.99
C GLN A 240 -7.58 24.81 1.35
N SER A 241 -8.51 23.86 1.18
CA SER A 241 -9.85 24.13 0.64
C SER A 241 -10.67 25.02 1.58
N GLU A 242 -10.57 24.80 2.90
CA GLU A 242 -11.20 25.67 3.90
C GLU A 242 -10.64 27.09 3.87
N LEU A 243 -9.31 27.26 3.74
CA LEU A 243 -8.68 28.57 3.59
C LEU A 243 -9.15 29.28 2.31
N LEU A 244 -9.25 28.53 1.20
CA LEU A 244 -9.73 29.07 -0.06
C LEU A 244 -11.19 29.55 0.03
N GLU A 245 -12.06 28.82 0.74
CA GLU A 245 -13.44 29.24 0.97
C GLU A 245 -13.56 30.47 1.90
N ARG A 246 -12.64 30.64 2.86
CA ARG A 246 -12.55 31.90 3.62
C ARG A 246 -12.19 33.07 2.71
N VAL A 247 -11.21 32.89 1.82
CA VAL A 247 -10.83 33.91 0.83
C VAL A 247 -12.03 34.26 -0.06
N ARG A 248 -12.76 33.26 -0.53
CA ARG A 248 -13.99 33.45 -1.33
C ARG A 248 -15.03 34.30 -0.60
N THR A 249 -15.24 34.02 0.69
CA THR A 249 -16.23 34.72 1.51
C THR A 249 -15.88 36.21 1.64
N GLU A 250 -14.62 36.53 1.96
CA GLU A 250 -14.17 37.92 2.06
C GLU A 250 -14.18 38.65 0.71
N MET A 251 -13.77 37.96 -0.37
CA MET A 251 -13.87 38.50 -1.71
C MET A 251 -15.31 38.80 -2.12
N THR A 252 -16.27 37.96 -1.75
CA THR A 252 -17.70 38.16 -2.07
C THR A 252 -18.24 39.39 -1.37
N LYS A 253 -17.90 39.61 -0.09
CA LYS A 253 -18.27 40.83 0.66
C LYS A 253 -17.77 42.12 -0.01
N MET A 254 -16.58 42.08 -0.60
CA MET A 254 -16.02 43.22 -1.34
C MET A 254 -16.56 43.34 -2.77
N GLY A 255 -16.95 42.22 -3.39
CA GLY A 255 -17.41 42.13 -4.78
C GLY A 255 -18.64 42.99 -5.08
N ASP A 256 -19.55 43.14 -4.11
CA ASP A 256 -20.76 43.97 -4.22
C ASP A 256 -20.45 45.43 -4.59
N ALA A 257 -19.30 45.97 -4.15
CA ALA A 257 -18.88 47.34 -4.46
C ALA A 257 -18.39 47.52 -5.91
N THR A 258 -17.93 46.44 -6.55
CA THR A 258 -17.40 46.45 -7.92
C THR A 258 -18.42 46.01 -8.97
N GLY A 259 -19.66 45.76 -8.56
CA GLY A 259 -20.71 45.16 -9.41
C GLY A 259 -20.38 43.73 -9.86
N SER A 260 -19.40 43.10 -9.21
CA SER A 260 -18.92 41.75 -9.52
C SER A 260 -19.46 40.79 -8.47
N ASN A 261 -20.77 40.56 -8.48
CA ASN A 261 -21.40 39.63 -7.53
C ASN A 261 -20.91 38.20 -7.80
N GLY A 262 -19.92 37.75 -7.02
CA GLY A 262 -19.64 36.37 -6.58
C GLY A 262 -19.51 35.23 -7.61
N GLY A 263 -19.75 35.47 -8.89
CA GLY A 263 -19.66 34.49 -9.98
C GLY A 263 -18.23 34.35 -10.53
N LYS A 264 -18.04 33.48 -11.52
CA LYS A 264 -16.79 33.26 -12.29
C LYS A 264 -16.36 34.54 -13.04
N VAL A 265 -15.98 35.59 -12.32
CA VAL A 265 -15.47 36.83 -12.87
C VAL A 265 -13.96 36.65 -13.01
N THR A 266 -13.46 36.63 -14.24
CA THR A 266 -12.02 36.56 -14.51
C THR A 266 -11.36 37.89 -14.13
N PHE A 267 -10.03 37.88 -13.96
CA PHE A 267 -9.23 39.10 -13.74
C PHE A 267 -9.59 40.22 -14.72
N GLY A 268 -9.68 39.89 -16.03
CA GLY A 268 -10.02 40.85 -17.08
C GLY A 268 -11.41 41.44 -16.90
N ALA A 269 -12.42 40.60 -16.65
CA ALA A 269 -13.79 41.06 -16.42
C ALA A 269 -13.91 41.95 -15.17
N CYS A 270 -13.17 41.63 -14.09
CA CYS A 270 -13.11 42.46 -12.90
C CYS A 270 -12.47 43.82 -13.21
N ASN A 271 -11.31 43.83 -13.87
CA ASN A 271 -10.57 45.05 -14.19
C ASN A 271 -11.39 45.97 -15.13
N ASP A 272 -12.06 45.39 -16.12
CA ASP A 272 -12.96 46.13 -17.02
C ASP A 272 -14.15 46.72 -16.28
N SER A 273 -14.70 46.02 -15.28
CA SER A 273 -15.77 46.54 -14.42
C SER A 273 -15.31 47.74 -13.60
N VAL A 274 -14.14 47.63 -12.95
CA VAL A 274 -13.54 48.73 -12.18
C VAL A 274 -13.27 49.94 -13.08
N GLN A 275 -12.68 49.74 -14.27
CA GLN A 275 -12.46 50.83 -15.22
C GLN A 275 -13.76 51.49 -15.68
N ARG A 276 -14.84 50.72 -15.86
CA ARG A 276 -16.15 51.25 -16.23
C ARG A 276 -16.74 52.11 -15.11
N ILE A 277 -16.61 51.69 -13.84
CA ILE A 277 -17.03 52.45 -12.66
C ILE A 277 -16.30 53.80 -12.59
N LEU A 278 -14.99 53.79 -12.80
CA LEU A 278 -14.15 55.00 -12.81
C LEU A 278 -14.52 55.94 -13.97
N LYS A 279 -14.75 55.41 -15.19
CA LYS A 279 -15.17 56.20 -16.36
C LYS A 279 -16.57 56.81 -16.21
N ASN A 280 -17.50 56.07 -15.63
CA ASN A 280 -18.89 56.51 -15.44
C ASN A 280 -19.06 57.46 -14.24
N LYS A 281 -18.00 57.72 -13.47
CA LYS A 281 -18.00 58.62 -12.29
C LYS A 281 -19.09 58.30 -11.27
N SER A 282 -19.36 57.02 -11.05
CA SER A 282 -20.33 56.58 -10.04
C SER A 282 -19.78 56.82 -8.64
N SER A 283 -20.09 57.98 -8.03
CA SER A 283 -19.47 58.45 -6.78
C SER A 283 -19.54 57.44 -5.64
N ASP A 284 -20.69 56.78 -5.44
CA ASP A 284 -20.86 55.80 -4.37
C ASP A 284 -20.04 54.52 -4.59
N ALA A 285 -19.91 54.06 -5.84
CA ALA A 285 -19.12 52.88 -6.15
C ALA A 285 -17.62 53.17 -6.05
N ILE A 286 -17.19 54.35 -6.53
CA ILE A 286 -15.80 54.83 -6.39
C ILE A 286 -15.43 54.91 -4.91
N ARG A 287 -16.26 55.55 -4.08
CA ARG A 287 -16.03 55.66 -2.64
C ARG A 287 -15.93 54.29 -1.96
N ARG A 288 -16.84 53.35 -2.25
CA ARG A 288 -16.79 51.99 -1.67
C ARG A 288 -15.52 51.22 -2.03
N ILE A 289 -15.03 51.35 -3.27
CA ILE A 289 -13.77 50.71 -3.70
C ILE A 289 -12.56 51.43 -3.06
N ALA A 290 -12.60 52.76 -2.95
CA ALA A 290 -11.58 53.54 -2.25
C ALA A 290 -11.47 53.14 -0.77
N GLU A 291 -12.59 52.81 -0.13
CA GLU A 291 -12.70 52.38 1.28
C GLU A 291 -12.34 50.89 1.49
N PHE A 292 -11.94 50.15 0.45
CA PHE A 292 -11.46 48.78 0.63
C PHE A 292 -10.32 48.72 1.67
N ASN A 293 -10.44 47.77 2.60
CA ASN A 293 -9.43 47.56 3.61
C ASN A 293 -8.16 46.99 2.97
N THR A 294 -7.14 47.83 2.79
CA THR A 294 -5.87 47.46 2.15
C THR A 294 -5.10 46.39 2.93
N THR A 295 -5.27 46.32 4.25
CA THR A 295 -4.66 45.28 5.08
C THR A 295 -5.31 43.93 4.77
N LEU A 296 -6.63 43.88 4.70
CA LEU A 296 -7.37 42.67 4.31
C LEU A 296 -6.99 42.22 2.88
N LEU A 297 -6.90 43.14 1.91
CA LEU A 297 -6.47 42.80 0.55
C LEU A 297 -5.07 42.14 0.54
N ARG A 298 -4.14 42.67 1.33
CA ARG A 298 -2.80 42.09 1.47
C ARG A 298 -2.84 40.71 2.11
N GLU A 299 -3.62 40.54 3.17
CA GLU A 299 -3.81 39.24 3.84
C GLU A 299 -4.39 38.20 2.89
N LEU A 300 -5.43 38.54 2.12
CA LEU A 300 -6.02 37.63 1.14
C LEU A 300 -5.03 37.21 0.05
N ASN A 301 -4.25 38.17 -0.47
CA ASN A 301 -3.21 37.86 -1.45
C ASN A 301 -2.13 36.92 -0.87
N ASN A 302 -1.68 37.18 0.36
CA ASN A 302 -0.71 36.32 1.05
C ASN A 302 -1.27 34.91 1.27
N THR A 303 -2.52 34.79 1.72
CA THR A 303 -3.21 33.50 1.89
C THR A 303 -3.30 32.74 0.58
N LEU A 304 -3.62 33.39 -0.54
CA LEU A 304 -3.64 32.74 -1.86
C LEU A 304 -2.26 32.25 -2.31
N GLN A 305 -1.19 32.99 -1.99
CA GLN A 305 0.18 32.57 -2.26
C GLN A 305 0.58 31.37 -1.40
N GLU A 306 0.21 31.37 -0.12
CA GLU A 306 0.42 30.25 0.80
C GLU A 306 -0.29 28.98 0.30
N ILE A 307 -1.58 29.09 -0.07
CA ILE A 307 -2.34 27.97 -0.64
C ILE A 307 -1.67 27.47 -1.92
N SER A 308 -1.25 28.35 -2.83
CA SER A 308 -0.58 27.91 -4.06
C SER A 308 0.77 27.23 -3.80
N SER A 309 1.53 27.68 -2.79
CA SER A 309 2.81 27.07 -2.39
C SER A 309 2.58 25.68 -1.81
N THR A 310 1.66 25.57 -0.85
CA THR A 310 1.29 24.32 -0.20
C THR A 310 0.69 23.32 -1.19
N THR A 311 -0.13 23.77 -2.14
CA THR A 311 -0.65 22.93 -3.24
C THR A 311 0.49 22.35 -4.09
N GLY A 312 1.54 23.15 -4.35
CA GLY A 312 2.75 22.67 -5.04
C GLY A 312 3.50 21.60 -4.25
N MET A 313 3.66 21.79 -2.94
CA MET A 313 4.26 20.77 -2.05
C MET A 313 3.43 19.49 -1.99
N ILE A 314 2.10 19.61 -1.91
CA ILE A 314 1.19 18.47 -1.94
C ILE A 314 1.38 17.69 -3.24
N GLY A 315 1.43 18.36 -4.40
CA GLY A 315 1.66 17.69 -5.68
C GLY A 315 2.99 16.94 -5.73
N SER A 316 4.07 17.53 -5.20
CA SER A 316 5.37 16.87 -5.09
C SER A 316 5.33 15.64 -4.17
N ASN A 317 4.70 15.77 -3.01
CA ASN A 317 4.56 14.66 -2.05
C ASN A 317 3.72 13.52 -2.65
N LEU A 318 2.65 13.85 -3.37
CA LEU A 318 1.80 12.88 -4.04
C LEU A 318 2.56 12.09 -5.11
N SER A 319 3.41 12.77 -5.91
CA SER A 319 4.30 12.08 -6.85
C SER A 319 5.28 11.13 -6.14
N GLY A 320 5.75 11.50 -4.95
CA GLY A 320 6.58 10.64 -4.11
C GLY A 320 5.84 9.38 -3.65
N VAL A 321 4.58 9.53 -3.20
CA VAL A 321 3.73 8.39 -2.83
C VAL A 321 3.48 7.50 -4.04
N ASN A 322 3.10 8.04 -5.20
CA ASN A 322 2.84 7.23 -6.40
C ASN A 322 4.06 6.38 -6.77
N LYS A 323 5.26 6.96 -6.72
CA LYS A 323 6.50 6.20 -6.94
C LYS A 323 6.64 5.05 -5.92
N GLN A 324 6.42 5.34 -4.63
CA GLN A 324 6.46 4.34 -3.57
C GLN A 324 5.42 3.23 -3.78
N VAL A 325 4.19 3.57 -4.19
CA VAL A 325 3.12 2.61 -4.52
C VAL A 325 3.55 1.67 -5.65
N GLN A 326 4.19 2.19 -6.71
CA GLN A 326 4.71 1.36 -7.81
C GLN A 326 5.86 0.44 -7.36
N GLU A 327 6.78 0.95 -6.54
CA GLU A 327 7.88 0.16 -5.97
C GLU A 327 7.36 -0.98 -5.09
N VAL A 328 6.31 -0.72 -4.29
CA VAL A 328 5.62 -1.73 -3.48
C VAL A 328 4.95 -2.79 -4.35
N LYS A 329 4.22 -2.39 -5.40
CA LYS A 329 3.62 -3.34 -6.37
C LYS A 329 4.68 -4.26 -6.99
N SER A 330 5.82 -3.70 -7.40
CA SER A 330 6.93 -4.48 -7.95
C SER A 330 7.52 -5.44 -6.92
N SER A 331 7.75 -4.97 -5.70
CA SER A 331 8.34 -5.76 -4.60
C SER A 331 7.44 -6.93 -4.19
N ALA A 332 6.13 -6.69 -4.05
CA ALA A 332 5.14 -7.74 -3.79
C ALA A 332 5.13 -8.79 -4.90
N ARG A 333 5.18 -8.36 -6.17
CA ARG A 333 5.21 -9.27 -7.33
C ARG A 333 6.49 -10.11 -7.36
N GLU A 334 7.64 -9.51 -7.08
CA GLU A 334 8.91 -10.23 -6.98
C GLU A 334 8.91 -11.27 -5.86
N ALA A 335 8.38 -10.91 -4.69
CA ALA A 335 8.20 -11.86 -3.59
C ALA A 335 7.29 -13.03 -4.02
N SER A 336 6.11 -12.75 -4.58
CA SER A 336 5.22 -13.78 -5.08
C SER A 336 5.90 -14.72 -6.11
N LEU A 337 6.67 -14.15 -7.04
CA LEU A 337 7.41 -14.93 -8.05
C LEU A 337 8.47 -15.83 -7.41
N ARG A 338 9.26 -15.32 -6.46
CA ARG A 338 10.28 -16.11 -5.76
C ARG A 338 9.66 -17.21 -4.91
N ALA A 339 8.52 -16.95 -4.26
CA ALA A 339 7.78 -17.97 -3.53
C ALA A 339 7.27 -19.08 -4.47
N LYS A 340 6.71 -18.71 -5.62
CA LYS A 340 6.28 -19.68 -6.64
C LYS A 340 7.45 -20.54 -7.13
N GLN A 341 8.59 -19.93 -7.45
CA GLN A 341 9.81 -20.66 -7.81
C GLN A 341 10.27 -21.61 -6.71
N ALA A 342 10.21 -21.19 -5.43
CA ALA A 342 10.56 -22.05 -4.32
C ALA A 342 9.62 -23.27 -4.20
N THR A 343 8.32 -23.07 -4.44
CA THR A 343 7.34 -24.15 -4.48
C THR A 343 7.61 -25.11 -5.64
N ASP A 344 7.87 -24.60 -6.84
CA ASP A 344 8.16 -25.42 -8.02
C ASP A 344 9.44 -26.26 -7.81
N ASN A 345 10.50 -25.67 -7.25
CA ASN A 345 11.72 -26.40 -6.90
C ASN A 345 11.48 -27.51 -5.86
N VAL A 346 10.63 -27.26 -4.86
CA VAL A 346 10.24 -28.28 -3.89
C VAL A 346 9.46 -29.43 -4.56
N LYS A 347 8.51 -29.11 -5.45
CA LYS A 347 7.77 -30.11 -6.20
C LYS A 347 8.70 -30.98 -7.03
N GLU A 348 9.63 -30.38 -7.75
CA GLU A 348 10.62 -31.09 -8.55
C GLU A 348 11.49 -32.02 -7.70
N ALA A 349 11.92 -31.57 -6.51
CA ALA A 349 12.69 -32.39 -5.59
C ALA A 349 11.90 -33.60 -5.07
N ILE A 350 10.62 -33.43 -4.74
CA ILE A 350 9.72 -34.52 -4.32
C ILE A 350 9.59 -35.57 -5.43
N VAL A 351 9.33 -35.12 -6.67
CA VAL A 351 9.22 -35.98 -7.85
C VAL A 351 10.51 -36.77 -8.08
N LYS A 352 11.67 -36.11 -8.02
CA LYS A 352 12.98 -36.76 -8.15
C LYS A 352 13.22 -37.82 -7.08
N VAL A 353 12.87 -37.53 -5.83
CA VAL A 353 13.02 -38.49 -4.73
C VAL A 353 12.14 -39.71 -4.96
N LEU A 354 10.86 -39.51 -5.30
CA LEU A 354 9.95 -40.62 -5.55
C LEU A 354 10.41 -41.48 -6.74
N SER A 355 10.94 -40.87 -7.81
CA SER A 355 11.56 -41.58 -8.93
C SER A 355 12.80 -42.39 -8.51
N GLY A 356 13.62 -41.85 -7.59
CA GLY A 356 14.73 -42.60 -7.00
C GLY A 356 14.27 -43.81 -6.18
N VAL A 357 13.25 -43.63 -5.34
CA VAL A 357 12.65 -44.70 -4.52
C VAL A 357 12.04 -45.79 -5.39
N ALA A 358 11.30 -45.41 -6.42
CA ALA A 358 10.77 -46.28 -7.46
C ALA A 358 11.84 -47.21 -8.05
N THR A 359 12.89 -46.60 -8.57
CA THR A 359 14.02 -47.30 -9.21
C THR A 359 14.66 -48.29 -8.23
N LYS A 360 14.84 -47.88 -6.97
CA LYS A 360 15.43 -48.71 -5.92
C LYS A 360 14.54 -49.91 -5.56
N LEU A 361 13.24 -49.70 -5.37
CA LEU A 361 12.27 -50.78 -5.14
C LEU A 361 12.28 -51.78 -6.29
N CYS A 362 12.27 -51.30 -7.53
CA CYS A 362 12.29 -52.13 -8.72
C CYS A 362 13.56 -52.98 -8.86
N ALA A 363 14.72 -52.39 -8.58
CA ALA A 363 15.98 -53.11 -8.56
C ALA A 363 15.98 -54.22 -7.48
N ALA A 364 15.52 -53.91 -6.27
CA ALA A 364 15.46 -54.88 -5.17
C ALA A 364 14.51 -56.05 -5.49
N LEU A 365 13.35 -55.77 -6.09
CA LEU A 365 12.38 -56.79 -6.50
C LEU A 365 12.91 -57.71 -7.61
N SER A 366 13.59 -57.12 -8.60
CA SER A 366 14.22 -57.88 -9.69
C SER A 366 15.31 -58.82 -9.16
N GLU A 367 16.11 -58.34 -8.21
CA GLU A 367 17.14 -59.16 -7.55
C GLU A 367 16.54 -60.28 -6.68
N LEU A 368 15.47 -60.01 -5.93
CA LEU A 368 14.77 -61.05 -5.17
C LEU A 368 14.22 -62.16 -6.06
N ARG A 369 13.72 -61.82 -7.25
CA ARG A 369 13.32 -62.81 -8.24
C ARG A 369 14.48 -63.72 -8.63
N VAL A 370 15.62 -63.13 -9.00
CA VAL A 370 16.82 -63.90 -9.38
C VAL A 370 17.27 -64.82 -8.23
N LEU A 371 17.19 -64.36 -6.98
CA LEU A 371 17.50 -65.18 -5.81
C LEU A 371 16.48 -66.31 -5.60
N HIS A 372 15.20 -66.07 -5.89
CA HIS A 372 14.15 -67.09 -5.83
C HIS A 372 14.36 -68.18 -6.87
N ASP A 373 14.60 -67.81 -8.14
CA ASP A 373 14.85 -68.75 -9.23
C ASP A 373 16.05 -69.67 -8.90
N LYS A 374 17.13 -69.11 -8.31
CA LYS A 374 18.27 -69.88 -7.81
C LYS A 374 17.91 -70.82 -6.65
N SER A 375 17.09 -70.35 -5.72
CA SER A 375 16.64 -71.15 -4.58
C SER A 375 15.81 -72.36 -5.03
N GLU A 376 14.95 -72.19 -6.04
CA GLU A 376 14.18 -73.30 -6.62
C GLU A 376 15.09 -74.32 -7.30
N ALA A 377 16.08 -73.86 -8.08
CA ALA A 377 17.06 -74.75 -8.71
C ALA A 377 17.81 -75.59 -7.67
N PHE A 378 18.32 -74.97 -6.60
CA PHE A 378 18.99 -75.69 -5.50
C PHE A 378 18.04 -76.61 -4.73
N SER A 379 16.75 -76.24 -4.59
CA SER A 379 15.75 -77.07 -3.92
C SER A 379 15.42 -78.33 -4.74
N ALA A 380 15.27 -78.19 -6.06
CA ALA A 380 15.09 -79.31 -6.98
C ALA A 380 16.31 -80.25 -6.96
N HIS A 381 17.52 -79.67 -6.96
CA HIS A 381 18.77 -80.42 -6.82
C HIS A 381 18.84 -81.17 -5.48
N ALA A 382 18.51 -80.52 -4.36
CA ALA A 382 18.47 -81.16 -3.05
C ALA A 382 17.46 -82.33 -2.99
N ALA A 383 16.30 -82.19 -3.64
CA ALA A 383 15.31 -83.26 -3.74
C ALA A 383 15.84 -84.45 -4.58
N HIS A 384 16.53 -84.17 -5.69
CA HIS A 384 17.17 -85.20 -6.50
C HIS A 384 18.30 -85.93 -5.75
N ALA A 385 19.18 -85.19 -5.06
CA ALA A 385 20.21 -85.77 -4.21
C ALA A 385 19.62 -86.66 -3.10
N GLN A 386 18.54 -86.21 -2.46
CA GLN A 386 17.83 -87.03 -1.46
C GLN A 386 17.34 -88.35 -2.05
N LYS A 387 16.69 -88.30 -3.22
CA LYS A 387 16.18 -89.48 -3.91
C LYS A 387 17.31 -90.45 -4.24
N ASN A 388 18.44 -89.94 -4.73
CA ASN A 388 19.63 -90.75 -5.03
C ASN A 388 20.20 -91.44 -3.78
N ILE A 389 20.33 -90.72 -2.67
CA ILE A 389 20.79 -91.30 -1.40
C ILE A 389 19.84 -92.45 -0.98
N SER A 390 18.53 -92.23 -1.00
CA SER A 390 17.55 -93.25 -0.64
C SER A 390 17.58 -94.46 -1.57
N GLU A 391 17.69 -94.25 -2.89
CA GLU A 391 17.72 -95.33 -3.87
C GLU A 391 18.99 -96.17 -3.76
N TRP A 392 20.16 -95.55 -3.57
CA TRP A 392 21.41 -96.29 -3.40
C TRP A 392 21.49 -97.02 -2.07
N LEU A 393 20.98 -96.45 -0.97
CA LEU A 393 20.89 -97.15 0.31
C LEU A 393 20.03 -98.41 0.21
N LEU A 394 18.88 -98.36 -0.48
CA LEU A 394 18.06 -99.55 -0.74
C LEU A 394 18.80 -100.61 -1.57
N ARG A 395 19.57 -100.19 -2.57
CA ARG A 395 20.38 -101.11 -3.40
C ARG A 395 21.51 -101.76 -2.60
N VAL A 396 22.16 -101.01 -1.72
CA VAL A 396 23.24 -101.50 -0.85
C VAL A 396 22.68 -102.48 0.19
N ASP A 397 21.54 -102.17 0.83
CA ASP A 397 20.86 -103.09 1.76
C ASP A 397 20.42 -104.40 1.08
N ALA A 398 19.86 -104.30 -0.14
CA ALA A 398 19.50 -105.48 -0.92
C ALA A 398 20.73 -106.35 -1.25
N ALA A 399 21.83 -105.74 -1.69
CA ALA A 399 23.07 -106.47 -1.99
C ALA A 399 23.73 -107.07 -0.74
N ALA A 400 23.64 -106.39 0.41
CA ALA A 400 24.17 -106.91 1.68
C ALA A 400 23.42 -108.17 2.15
N LYS A 401 22.11 -108.27 1.88
CA LYS A 401 21.29 -109.46 2.19
C LYS A 401 21.60 -110.67 1.31
N GLU A 402 22.22 -110.47 0.15
CA GLU A 402 22.58 -111.55 -0.78
C GLU A 402 23.92 -112.24 -0.41
N SER A 403 24.75 -111.66 0.47
CA SER A 403 26.04 -112.24 0.85
C SER A 403 26.57 -111.71 2.19
N ASP A 404 26.80 -112.62 3.16
CA ASP A 404 27.35 -112.31 4.49
C ASP A 404 28.73 -111.62 4.44
N ALA A 405 29.52 -111.86 3.39
CA ALA A 405 30.82 -111.20 3.17
C ALA A 405 30.70 -109.70 2.83
N LEU A 406 29.52 -109.22 2.43
CA LEU A 406 29.27 -107.82 2.06
C LEU A 406 28.74 -106.98 3.22
N VAL A 407 28.38 -107.58 4.36
CA VAL A 407 27.78 -106.88 5.51
C VAL A 407 28.73 -105.83 6.11
N TYR A 408 30.01 -106.16 6.30
CA TYR A 408 31.02 -105.21 6.79
C TYR A 408 31.35 -104.09 5.78
N LEU A 409 31.18 -104.36 4.48
CA LEU A 409 31.41 -103.39 3.41
C LEU A 409 30.23 -102.41 3.26
N ALA A 410 29.02 -102.86 3.59
CA ALA A 410 27.80 -102.06 3.61
C ALA A 410 27.89 -100.93 4.64
N THR A 411 28.41 -101.18 5.85
CA THR A 411 28.50 -100.17 6.92
C THR A 411 29.32 -98.94 6.51
N SER A 412 30.45 -99.12 5.82
CA SER A 412 31.27 -97.98 5.38
C SER A 412 30.67 -97.24 4.17
N VAL A 413 29.83 -97.88 3.35
CA VAL A 413 29.05 -97.22 2.29
C VAL A 413 27.88 -96.43 2.89
N GLU A 414 27.23 -96.99 3.90
CA GLU A 414 26.20 -96.32 4.69
C GLU A 414 26.74 -95.06 5.39
N ASP A 415 27.95 -95.12 5.95
CA ASP A 415 28.62 -93.95 6.55
C ASP A 415 28.93 -92.85 5.51
N ALA A 416 29.31 -93.23 4.29
CA ALA A 416 29.53 -92.28 3.20
C ALA A 416 28.22 -91.61 2.76
N PHE A 417 27.13 -92.37 2.61
CA PHE A 417 25.80 -91.82 2.34
C PHE A 417 25.24 -91.01 3.52
N ALA A 418 25.55 -91.37 4.77
CA ALA A 418 25.22 -90.57 5.94
C ALA A 418 25.97 -89.23 5.93
N THR A 419 27.21 -89.20 5.45
CA THR A 419 27.99 -87.97 5.25
C THR A 419 27.38 -87.09 4.16
N ALA A 420 27.01 -87.67 3.01
CA ALA A 420 26.27 -86.96 1.96
C ALA A 420 24.92 -86.42 2.48
N GLY A 421 24.21 -87.21 3.30
CA GLY A 421 22.97 -86.81 3.97
C GLY A 421 23.14 -85.64 4.93
N LYS A 422 24.26 -85.59 5.69
CA LYS A 422 24.60 -84.44 6.54
C LYS A 422 24.84 -83.16 5.71
N GLN A 423 25.57 -83.26 4.60
CA GLN A 423 25.78 -82.11 3.70
C GLN A 423 24.47 -81.64 3.07
N LEU A 424 23.60 -82.57 2.69
CA LEU A 424 22.29 -82.26 2.15
C LEU A 424 21.40 -81.54 3.17
N ALA A 425 21.47 -81.92 4.44
CA ALA A 425 20.76 -81.23 5.52
C ALA A 425 21.26 -79.78 5.72
N VAL A 426 22.56 -79.52 5.53
CA VAL A 426 23.13 -78.17 5.55
C VAL A 426 22.57 -77.34 4.39
N LEU A 427 22.58 -77.87 3.17
CA LEU A 427 22.00 -77.19 2.00
C LEU A 427 20.52 -76.83 2.24
N LYS A 428 19.69 -77.77 2.68
CA LYS A 428 18.28 -77.53 3.00
C LYS A 428 18.08 -76.44 4.06
N ARG A 429 18.93 -76.40 5.08
CA ARG A 429 18.88 -75.35 6.13
C ARG A 429 19.21 -73.96 5.56
N VAL A 430 20.18 -73.87 4.65
CA VAL A 430 20.52 -72.60 4.00
C VAL A 430 19.39 -72.13 3.09
N LEU A 431 18.77 -73.03 2.34
CA LEU A 431 17.60 -72.72 1.50
C LEU A 431 16.40 -72.24 2.32
N HIS A 432 16.12 -72.89 3.46
CA HIS A 432 15.06 -72.45 4.37
C HIS A 432 15.31 -71.01 4.90
N ARG A 433 16.53 -70.71 5.33
CA ARG A 433 16.91 -69.35 5.78
C ARG A 433 16.82 -68.30 4.68
N ALA A 434 17.03 -68.69 3.43
CA ALA A 434 16.88 -67.80 2.29
C ALA A 434 15.40 -67.49 2.01
N ASP A 435 14.54 -68.51 2.11
CA ASP A 435 13.09 -68.35 2.00
C ASP A 435 12.52 -67.50 3.16
N GLU A 436 13.06 -67.61 4.37
CA GLU A 436 12.72 -66.70 5.47
C GLU A 436 13.03 -65.22 5.16
N GLN A 437 14.15 -64.90 4.48
CA GLN A 437 14.44 -63.52 4.11
C GLN A 437 13.45 -63.01 3.06
N ARG A 438 13.02 -63.88 2.14
CA ARG A 438 11.98 -63.59 1.17
C ARG A 438 10.64 -63.33 1.86
N GLY A 439 10.24 -64.20 2.79
CA GLY A 439 9.02 -64.04 3.59
C GLY A 439 8.98 -62.72 4.36
N LYS A 440 10.13 -62.26 4.89
CA LYS A 440 10.25 -60.94 5.54
C LYS A 440 9.96 -59.80 4.57
N VAL A 441 10.51 -59.83 3.36
CA VAL A 441 10.23 -58.81 2.35
C VAL A 441 8.74 -58.78 1.99
N VAL A 442 8.14 -59.95 1.74
CA VAL A 442 6.70 -60.05 1.43
C VAL A 442 5.85 -59.49 2.58
N GLY A 443 6.21 -59.80 3.83
CA GLY A 443 5.53 -59.28 5.01
C GLY A 443 5.65 -57.76 5.18
N GLU A 444 6.84 -57.19 4.97
CA GLU A 444 7.07 -55.73 5.03
C GLU A 444 6.30 -54.98 3.92
N LEU A 445 6.24 -55.58 2.73
CA LEU A 445 5.52 -55.06 1.58
C LEU A 445 3.99 -55.07 1.83
N ALA A 446 3.47 -56.17 2.39
CA ALA A 446 2.07 -56.28 2.78
C ALA A 446 1.70 -55.30 3.90
N ALA A 447 2.54 -55.15 4.93
CA ALA A 447 2.32 -54.17 5.99
C ALA A 447 2.30 -52.73 5.47
N SER A 448 3.17 -52.40 4.51
CA SER A 448 3.23 -51.07 3.90
C SER A 448 2.01 -50.75 3.03
N ALA A 449 1.40 -51.76 2.39
CA ALA A 449 0.16 -51.60 1.64
C ALA A 449 -1.06 -51.31 2.56
N VAL A 450 -1.08 -51.86 3.78
CA VAL A 450 -2.18 -51.68 4.76
C VAL A 450 -2.16 -50.31 5.44
N VAL A 451 -0.97 -49.73 5.68
CA VAL A 451 -0.84 -48.38 6.30
C VAL A 451 -1.54 -47.28 5.49
N ALA A 452 -1.77 -47.51 4.19
CA ALA A 452 -2.46 -46.55 3.33
C ALA A 452 -3.98 -46.42 3.61
N GLU A 453 -4.64 -47.35 4.33
CA GLU A 453 -6.12 -47.37 4.49
C GLU A 453 -6.72 -46.33 5.44
N ARG A 454 -5.96 -45.75 6.38
CA ARG A 454 -6.53 -44.95 7.49
C ARG A 454 -6.59 -43.42 7.29
N SER A 455 -6.25 -42.90 6.10
CA SER A 455 -6.30 -41.47 5.81
C SER A 455 -7.69 -41.06 5.31
N ARG A 456 -8.50 -40.39 6.15
CA ARG A 456 -9.93 -40.13 5.89
C ARG A 456 -10.28 -38.84 5.14
N ASN A 457 -9.37 -37.89 4.89
CA ASN A 457 -9.74 -36.60 4.27
C ASN A 457 -8.72 -36.14 3.20
N GLY A 458 -9.23 -35.63 2.06
CA GLY A 458 -8.55 -34.81 1.03
C GLY A 458 -7.41 -35.46 0.23
N ALA A 459 -6.50 -36.17 0.89
CA ALA A 459 -5.37 -36.91 0.32
C ALA A 459 -5.77 -38.24 -0.37
N ALA A 460 -7.06 -38.44 -0.62
CA ALA A 460 -7.65 -39.73 -0.98
C ALA A 460 -7.14 -40.27 -2.32
N GLN A 461 -6.87 -39.39 -3.30
CA GLN A 461 -6.50 -39.82 -4.65
C GLN A 461 -5.01 -40.16 -4.78
N VAL A 462 -4.11 -39.36 -4.20
CA VAL A 462 -2.67 -39.65 -4.17
C VAL A 462 -2.38 -40.88 -3.31
N ASN A 463 -3.00 -40.98 -2.13
CA ASN A 463 -2.90 -42.17 -1.29
C ASN A 463 -3.49 -43.40 -1.97
N LYS A 464 -4.52 -43.25 -2.81
CA LYS A 464 -5.06 -44.34 -3.61
C LYS A 464 -4.11 -44.76 -4.72
N THR A 465 -3.57 -43.85 -5.53
CA THR A 465 -2.65 -44.21 -6.63
C THR A 465 -1.36 -44.83 -6.10
N LEU A 466 -0.76 -44.28 -5.03
CA LEU A 466 0.41 -44.88 -4.38
C LEU A 466 0.07 -46.22 -3.70
N ARG A 467 -1.15 -46.38 -3.17
CA ARG A 467 -1.64 -47.67 -2.66
C ARG A 467 -1.84 -48.68 -3.78
N ASP A 468 -2.38 -48.28 -4.93
CA ASP A 468 -2.60 -49.14 -6.08
C ASP A 468 -1.25 -49.59 -6.67
N VAL A 469 -0.24 -48.70 -6.68
CA VAL A 469 1.16 -49.06 -6.98
C VAL A 469 1.68 -50.11 -6.00
N LEU A 470 1.57 -49.86 -4.69
CA LEU A 470 2.04 -50.79 -3.66
C LEU A 470 1.29 -52.14 -3.68
N ALA A 471 -0.03 -52.14 -3.86
CA ALA A 471 -0.87 -53.33 -3.90
C ALA A 471 -0.62 -54.15 -5.18
N ASN A 472 -0.37 -53.50 -6.31
CA ASN A 472 0.01 -54.16 -7.55
C ASN A 472 1.41 -54.78 -7.45
N ILE A 473 2.36 -54.08 -6.81
CA ILE A 473 3.68 -54.65 -6.50
C ILE A 473 3.51 -55.87 -5.56
N THR A 474 2.73 -55.74 -4.48
CA THR A 474 2.52 -56.81 -3.48
C THR A 474 1.84 -58.05 -4.05
N SER A 475 0.78 -57.89 -4.84
CA SER A 475 0.06 -59.02 -5.46
C SER A 475 0.91 -59.78 -6.48
N ARG A 476 1.80 -59.10 -7.21
CA ARG A 476 2.71 -59.74 -8.19
C ARG A 476 3.92 -60.40 -7.52
N VAL A 477 4.34 -59.87 -6.37
CA VAL A 477 5.44 -60.42 -5.55
C VAL A 477 5.00 -61.68 -4.80
N SER A 478 3.76 -61.75 -4.30
CA SER A 478 3.26 -62.93 -3.58
C SER A 478 2.96 -64.14 -4.47
N ALA A 479 2.68 -63.94 -5.76
CA ALA A 479 2.28 -65.03 -6.67
C ALA A 479 3.44 -65.63 -7.49
N THR A 480 4.36 -64.84 -8.05
CA THR A 480 5.38 -65.34 -9.02
C THR A 480 6.63 -64.46 -9.19
N PHE A 481 6.75 -63.32 -8.49
CA PHE A 481 7.80 -62.30 -8.77
C PHE A 481 7.87 -61.98 -10.28
N SER A 482 6.72 -61.68 -10.90
CA SER A 482 6.57 -61.46 -12.35
C SER A 482 7.56 -60.43 -12.94
N LYS A 483 7.87 -60.53 -14.25
CA LYS A 483 8.82 -59.63 -14.95
C LYS A 483 8.28 -58.19 -15.00
N ASP A 484 6.96 -58.05 -14.88
CA ASP A 484 6.24 -56.79 -15.06
C ASP A 484 5.85 -56.12 -13.73
N VAL A 485 6.51 -56.45 -12.62
CA VAL A 485 6.20 -55.88 -11.29
C VAL A 485 6.42 -54.35 -11.26
N CYS A 486 7.30 -53.84 -12.13
CA CYS A 486 7.61 -52.43 -12.26
C CYS A 486 7.12 -51.84 -13.58
N ASN A 487 5.80 -51.67 -13.70
CA ASN A 487 5.23 -50.92 -14.81
C ASN A 487 5.46 -49.41 -14.59
N GLY A 488 6.32 -48.80 -15.41
CA GLY A 488 6.68 -47.38 -15.32
C GLY A 488 5.52 -46.40 -15.50
N SER A 489 4.42 -46.81 -16.15
CA SER A 489 3.25 -45.93 -16.39
C SER A 489 2.55 -45.49 -15.09
N LEU A 490 2.36 -46.42 -14.15
CA LEU A 490 1.71 -46.17 -12.85
C LEU A 490 2.53 -45.22 -11.96
N MET A 491 3.86 -45.30 -12.04
CA MET A 491 4.75 -44.40 -11.31
C MET A 491 4.75 -43.01 -11.93
N SER A 492 4.70 -42.90 -13.26
CA SER A 492 4.57 -41.61 -13.96
C SER A 492 3.28 -40.88 -13.59
N GLU A 493 2.17 -41.60 -13.43
CA GLU A 493 0.87 -41.02 -13.05
C GLU A 493 0.87 -40.52 -11.60
N SER A 494 1.50 -41.27 -10.69
CA SER A 494 1.71 -40.85 -9.29
C SER A 494 2.61 -39.62 -9.19
N LEU A 495 3.66 -39.54 -10.02
CA LEU A 495 4.57 -38.40 -10.08
C LEU A 495 3.87 -37.14 -10.59
N LYS A 496 2.97 -37.27 -11.57
CA LYS A 496 2.17 -36.16 -12.11
C LYS A 496 1.13 -35.64 -11.09
N LEU A 497 0.50 -36.55 -10.35
CA LEU A 497 -0.40 -36.17 -9.25
C LEU A 497 0.30 -35.37 -8.15
N LEU A 498 1.58 -35.64 -7.90
CA LEU A 498 2.37 -34.90 -6.91
C LEU A 498 2.84 -33.53 -7.41
N SER A 499 3.11 -33.36 -8.70
CA SER A 499 3.50 -32.07 -9.28
C SER A 499 2.35 -31.04 -9.27
N ASP A 500 1.11 -31.52 -9.37
CA ASP A 500 -0.06 -30.65 -9.47
C ASP A 500 -0.58 -30.17 -8.10
N MET A 501 0.00 -30.64 -6.98
CA MET A 501 -0.47 -30.28 -5.65
C MET A 501 -0.05 -28.85 -5.26
N THR A 502 -1.00 -28.05 -4.80
CA THR A 502 -0.76 -26.70 -4.28
C THR A 502 -1.11 -26.57 -2.78
N ASP A 503 -1.86 -27.52 -2.23
CA ASP A 503 -2.30 -27.50 -0.82
C ASP A 503 -1.25 -28.07 0.15
N HIS A 504 -0.98 -27.35 1.26
CA HIS A 504 -0.01 -27.75 2.28
C HIS A 504 -0.32 -29.14 2.87
N THR A 505 -1.59 -29.42 3.18
CA THR A 505 -1.99 -30.69 3.81
C THR A 505 -1.77 -31.86 2.86
N ALA A 506 -2.10 -31.68 1.57
CA ALA A 506 -1.86 -32.66 0.53
C ALA A 506 -0.37 -32.93 0.30
N VAL A 507 0.46 -31.88 0.24
CA VAL A 507 1.93 -31.99 0.10
C VAL A 507 2.53 -32.74 1.29
N MET A 508 2.17 -32.38 2.51
CA MET A 508 2.71 -33.01 3.72
C MET A 508 2.25 -34.47 3.89
N SER A 509 1.01 -34.79 3.51
CA SER A 509 0.52 -36.17 3.53
C SER A 509 1.28 -37.04 2.53
N SER A 510 1.55 -36.50 1.34
CA SER A 510 2.30 -37.19 0.30
C SER A 510 3.76 -37.43 0.68
N LEU A 511 4.41 -36.45 1.31
CA LEU A 511 5.78 -36.59 1.82
C LEU A 511 5.91 -37.73 2.84
N LYS A 512 4.93 -37.91 3.73
CA LYS A 512 4.93 -39.04 4.68
C LYS A 512 4.95 -40.38 3.95
N VAL A 513 4.21 -40.50 2.85
CA VAL A 513 4.20 -41.72 2.02
C VAL A 513 5.55 -41.92 1.33
N VAL A 514 6.15 -40.86 0.77
CA VAL A 514 7.50 -40.93 0.17
C VAL A 514 8.54 -41.41 1.18
N VAL A 515 8.50 -40.89 2.41
CA VAL A 515 9.38 -41.31 3.52
C VAL A 515 9.19 -42.79 3.86
N GLN A 516 7.94 -43.27 3.91
CA GLN A 516 7.64 -44.69 4.17
C GLN A 516 8.13 -45.60 3.04
N LEU A 517 7.91 -45.21 1.79
CA LEU A 517 8.39 -45.96 0.63
C LEU A 517 9.92 -46.04 0.59
N ASN A 518 10.62 -44.97 0.96
CA ASN A 518 12.08 -45.02 1.01
C ASN A 518 12.58 -45.99 2.09
N ARG A 519 11.94 -46.03 3.27
CA ARG A 519 12.28 -46.99 4.34
C ARG A 519 12.10 -48.44 3.86
N LEU A 520 11.01 -48.70 3.16
CA LEU A 520 10.74 -50.00 2.56
C LEU A 520 11.83 -50.38 1.54
N ALA A 521 12.20 -49.45 0.66
CA ALA A 521 13.26 -49.66 -0.33
C ALA A 521 14.62 -49.99 0.31
N ASP A 522 15.00 -49.26 1.38
CA ASP A 522 16.22 -49.52 2.15
C ASP A 522 16.18 -50.90 2.85
N SER A 523 15.03 -51.27 3.42
CA SER A 523 14.86 -52.58 4.07
C SER A 523 14.98 -53.72 3.07
N MET A 524 14.29 -53.62 1.94
CA MET A 524 14.31 -54.62 0.87
C MET A 524 15.72 -54.84 0.30
N GLU A 525 16.48 -53.77 0.07
CA GLU A 525 17.88 -53.86 -0.33
C GLU A 525 18.70 -54.63 0.73
N GLY A 526 18.48 -54.33 2.01
CA GLY A 526 19.11 -55.07 3.12
C GLY A 526 18.80 -56.57 3.10
N GLN A 527 17.55 -56.96 2.80
CA GLN A 527 17.17 -58.38 2.69
C GLN A 527 17.74 -59.04 1.43
N VAL A 528 17.78 -58.34 0.29
CA VAL A 528 18.45 -58.81 -0.94
C VAL A 528 19.91 -59.13 -0.68
N LEU A 529 20.63 -58.26 0.02
CA LEU A 529 22.04 -58.49 0.36
C LEU A 529 22.24 -59.73 1.23
N LYS A 530 21.34 -59.99 2.18
CA LYS A 530 21.36 -61.21 3.00
C LYS A 530 21.05 -62.45 2.17
N GLY A 531 20.02 -62.40 1.33
CA GLY A 531 19.64 -63.48 0.40
C GLY A 531 20.77 -63.84 -0.57
N ARG A 532 21.46 -62.82 -1.13
CA ARG A 532 22.64 -63.02 -2.00
C ARG A 532 23.78 -63.73 -1.28
N ARG A 533 24.02 -63.45 0.00
CA ARG A 533 25.01 -64.18 0.81
C ARG A 533 24.59 -65.63 1.03
N LEU A 534 23.33 -65.87 1.38
CA LEU A 534 22.79 -67.22 1.57
C LEU A 534 22.86 -68.06 0.29
N MET A 535 22.55 -67.48 -0.87
CA MET A 535 22.65 -68.19 -2.16
C MET A 535 24.08 -68.57 -2.54
N ARG A 536 25.09 -67.78 -2.15
CA ARG A 536 26.50 -68.19 -2.31
C ARG A 536 26.84 -69.39 -1.45
N VAL A 537 26.37 -69.39 -0.20
CA VAL A 537 26.56 -70.54 0.72
C VAL A 537 25.82 -71.76 0.19
N ALA A 538 24.60 -71.61 -0.34
CA ALA A 538 23.85 -72.70 -0.95
C ALA A 538 24.61 -73.33 -2.13
N GLY A 539 25.21 -72.51 -3.01
CA GLY A 539 26.05 -73.00 -4.09
C GLY A 539 27.25 -73.83 -3.60
N ALA A 540 27.96 -73.34 -2.57
CA ALA A 540 29.07 -74.07 -1.98
C ALA A 540 28.62 -75.39 -1.30
N SER A 541 27.50 -75.36 -0.57
CA SER A 541 26.92 -76.56 0.05
C SER A 541 26.40 -77.55 -0.99
N SER A 542 25.86 -77.08 -2.12
CA SER A 542 25.44 -77.94 -3.24
C SER A 542 26.62 -78.70 -3.83
N ALA A 543 27.75 -78.02 -4.09
CA ALA A 543 28.95 -78.67 -4.58
C ALA A 543 29.52 -79.70 -3.58
N GLN A 544 29.41 -79.42 -2.27
CA GLN A 544 29.79 -80.39 -1.23
C GLN A 544 28.86 -81.61 -1.19
N VAL A 545 27.56 -81.43 -1.44
CA VAL A 545 26.60 -82.54 -1.58
C VAL A 545 26.97 -83.39 -2.78
N ASP A 546 27.26 -82.79 -3.93
CA ASP A 546 27.66 -83.51 -5.14
C ASP A 546 28.93 -84.31 -4.92
N ALA A 547 29.98 -83.70 -4.38
CA ALA A 547 31.23 -84.39 -4.09
C ALA A 547 31.04 -85.58 -3.13
N ALA A 548 30.32 -85.39 -2.03
CA ALA A 548 30.07 -86.46 -1.06
C ALA A 548 29.16 -87.57 -1.64
N LEU A 549 28.20 -87.20 -2.48
CA LEU A 549 27.31 -88.17 -3.14
C LEU A 549 28.06 -88.97 -4.21
N GLU A 550 28.93 -88.34 -5.00
CA GLU A 550 29.77 -89.03 -5.98
C GLU A 550 30.74 -89.99 -5.32
N GLU A 551 31.37 -89.59 -4.21
CA GLU A 551 32.25 -90.45 -3.41
C GLU A 551 31.49 -91.65 -2.84
N ALA A 552 30.32 -91.43 -2.24
CA ALA A 552 29.47 -92.50 -1.71
C ALA A 552 29.00 -93.49 -2.80
N ILE A 553 28.61 -92.98 -3.98
CA ILE A 553 28.24 -93.80 -5.13
C ILE A 553 29.45 -94.55 -5.69
N GLY A 554 30.63 -93.92 -5.73
CA GLY A 554 31.89 -94.55 -6.14
C GLY A 554 32.23 -95.74 -5.24
N MET A 555 32.24 -95.53 -3.92
CA MET A 555 32.46 -96.59 -2.94
C MET A 555 31.41 -97.71 -3.04
N ALA A 556 30.14 -97.36 -3.22
CA ALA A 556 29.07 -98.34 -3.40
C ALA A 556 29.29 -99.21 -4.64
N ARG A 557 29.77 -98.61 -5.75
CA ARG A 557 30.05 -99.33 -7.00
C ARG A 557 31.28 -100.22 -6.89
N GLU A 558 32.39 -99.70 -6.38
CA GLU A 558 33.64 -100.47 -6.21
C GLU A 558 33.42 -101.70 -5.32
N ARG A 559 32.66 -101.55 -4.24
CA ARG A 559 32.41 -102.63 -3.28
C ARG A 559 31.33 -103.63 -3.70
N SER A 560 30.51 -103.28 -4.70
CA SER A 560 29.52 -104.20 -5.28
C SER A 560 30.12 -105.26 -6.22
N GLY A 561 31.42 -105.19 -6.55
CA GLY A 561 32.16 -106.23 -7.25
C GLY A 561 31.72 -106.52 -8.70
N LYS A 562 30.75 -105.80 -9.27
CA LYS A 562 30.32 -105.93 -10.67
C LYS A 562 30.76 -104.69 -11.47
N PRO A 563 31.52 -104.83 -12.57
CA PRO A 563 31.70 -103.73 -13.51
C PRO A 563 30.36 -103.50 -14.23
N GLN A 564 29.52 -102.64 -13.67
CA GLN A 564 28.40 -102.10 -14.42
C GLN A 564 28.93 -100.93 -15.25
N CYS A 565 28.88 -101.07 -16.58
CA CYS A 565 29.14 -99.97 -17.51
C CYS A 565 28.40 -98.71 -17.04
N PRO A 566 29.03 -97.52 -17.12
CA PRO A 566 28.40 -96.29 -16.67
C PRO A 566 27.04 -96.13 -17.35
N ALA A 567 26.01 -95.75 -16.58
CA ALA A 567 24.68 -95.50 -17.12
C ALA A 567 24.78 -94.56 -18.33
N LEU A 568 24.14 -94.94 -19.44
CA LEU A 568 24.17 -94.26 -20.76
C LEU A 568 24.02 -92.72 -20.66
N TYR A 569 23.27 -92.25 -19.66
CA TYR A 569 23.10 -90.83 -19.30
C TYR A 569 24.40 -90.08 -18.98
N ARG A 570 25.38 -90.69 -18.28
CA ARG A 570 26.69 -90.04 -17.99
C ARG A 570 27.55 -89.93 -19.25
N GLN A 571 27.45 -90.89 -20.17
CA GLN A 571 28.13 -90.82 -21.45
C GLN A 571 27.49 -89.76 -22.36
N LEU A 572 26.16 -89.62 -22.33
CA LEU A 572 25.43 -88.58 -23.05
C LEU A 572 25.69 -87.18 -22.50
N LEU A 573 25.74 -86.98 -21.18
CA LEU A 573 26.05 -85.67 -20.59
C LEU A 573 27.48 -85.22 -20.88
N GLY A 574 28.45 -86.13 -20.82
CA GLY A 574 29.84 -85.85 -21.20
C GLY A 574 29.97 -85.52 -22.70
N ALA A 575 29.26 -86.24 -23.57
CA ALA A 575 29.26 -86.00 -25.02
C ALA A 575 28.51 -84.71 -25.42
N LEU A 576 27.55 -84.25 -24.62
CA LEU A 576 26.82 -82.99 -24.82
C LEU A 576 27.56 -81.77 -24.24
N GLY A 577 28.74 -81.95 -23.64
CA GLY A 577 29.52 -80.84 -23.06
C GLY A 577 28.83 -80.12 -21.91
N LEU A 578 27.76 -80.70 -21.35
CA LEU A 578 27.02 -80.15 -20.23
C LEU A 578 27.67 -80.61 -18.93
N HIS A 579 28.81 -80.00 -18.61
CA HIS A 579 29.29 -79.90 -17.24
C HIS A 579 28.48 -78.79 -16.55
N TRP A 580 27.86 -79.12 -15.40
CA TRP A 580 27.23 -78.13 -14.54
C TRP A 580 28.28 -77.27 -13.85
#